data_AF-J9DU37-F1
#
_entry.id   AF-J9DU37-F1
#
_cell.length_a   1.000
_cell.length_b   1.000
_cell.length_c   1.000
_cell.angle_alpha   90.00
_cell.angle_beta   90.00
_cell.angle_gamma   90.00
#
_symmetry.space_group_name_H-M   'P 1'
#
loop_
_entity.id
_entity.type
_entity.pdbx_description
1 polymer ?
#
loop_
_entity_poly.entity_id
_entity_poly.type
_entity_poly.pdbx_seq_one_letter_code
_entity_poly.pdbx_strand_id
1 'polypeptide(L)' 'KNASNDVDFSKEAIKPPYSYAELITLAMRHYGQSKVLLSDIYDYVRKNFAWYRKTDITWQ' A
#
# COMPACT_ATOMS: atom_id res chain seq x y z
N LYS A 1 -9.52 27.01 0.21
CA LYS A 1 -9.35 25.91 1.19
C LYS A 1 -8.83 24.71 0.43
N ASN A 2 -7.58 24.34 0.72
CA ASN A 2 -6.83 23.12 0.41
C ASN A 2 -7.04 22.45 -0.95
N ALA A 3 -6.04 22.64 -1.82
CA ALA A 3 -5.65 21.65 -2.80
C ALA A 3 -5.43 20.31 -2.09
N SER A 4 -6.37 19.39 -2.24
CA SER A 4 -6.12 17.98 -2.00
C SER A 4 -4.99 17.60 -2.94
N ASN A 5 -3.79 17.44 -2.40
CA ASN A 5 -2.71 16.82 -3.15
C ASN A 5 -3.16 15.37 -3.37
N ASP A 6 -3.79 15.11 -4.51
CA ASP A 6 -4.05 13.78 -5.05
C ASP A 6 -2.70 13.14 -5.41
N VAL A 7 -1.90 12.87 -4.39
CA VAL A 7 -0.65 12.12 -4.52
C VAL A 7 -1.06 10.71 -4.91
N ASP A 8 -0.88 10.39 -6.19
CA ASP A 8 -1.12 9.06 -6.71
C ASP A 8 0.02 8.15 -6.20
N PHE A 9 -0.16 7.61 -5.00
CA PHE A 9 0.82 6.75 -4.33
C PHE A 9 1.18 5.51 -5.17
N SER A 10 0.35 5.15 -6.16
CA SER A 10 0.65 4.07 -7.10
C SER A 10 1.73 4.41 -8.12
N LYS A 11 2.03 5.70 -8.29
CA LYS A 11 3.06 6.20 -9.22
C LYS A 11 4.18 6.93 -8.50
N GLU A 12 3.84 7.68 -7.47
CA GLU A 12 4.80 8.44 -6.69
C GLU A 12 5.45 7.56 -5.64
N ALA A 13 6.79 7.48 -5.67
CA ALA A 13 7.58 6.78 -4.67
C ALA A 13 7.69 7.62 -3.38
N ILE A 14 6.53 8.05 -2.86
CA ILE A 14 6.39 8.80 -1.63
C ILE A 14 5.91 7.85 -0.56
N LYS A 15 6.50 7.96 0.64
CA LYS A 15 6.08 7.18 1.79
C LYS A 15 4.62 7.53 2.10
N PRO A 16 3.68 6.57 1.99
CA PRO A 16 2.29 6.86 2.26
C PRO A 16 2.09 7.17 3.75
N PRO A 17 1.14 8.05 4.11
CA PRO A 17 0.76 8.32 5.49
C PRO A 17 -0.17 7.22 6.04
N TYR A 18 0.06 5.96 5.65
CA TYR A 18 -0.72 4.81 6.11
C TYR A 18 0.12 3.94 7.02
N SER A 19 -0.49 3.53 8.12
CA SER A 19 0.07 2.56 9.06
C SER A 19 -0.01 1.15 8.46
N TYR A 20 0.82 0.23 8.95
CA TYR A 20 0.81 -1.16 8.47
C TYR A 20 -0.57 -1.83 8.64
N ALA A 21 -1.28 -1.52 9.73
CA ALA A 21 -2.65 -2.01 9.96
C ALA A 21 -3.66 -1.46 8.93
N GLU A 22 -3.50 -0.22 8.48
CA GLU A 22 -4.32 0.39 7.44
C GLU A 22 -4.04 -0.26 6.08
N LEU A 23 -2.77 -0.54 5.77
CA LEU A 23 -2.37 -1.27 4.57
C LEU A 23 -2.99 -2.67 4.51
N ILE A 24 -2.94 -3.41 5.63
CA ILE A 24 -3.57 -4.73 5.75
C ILE A 24 -5.09 -4.62 5.55
N THR A 25 -5.72 -3.64 6.19
CA THR A 25 -7.17 -3.41 6.08
C THR A 25 -7.57 -3.07 4.64
N LEU A 26 -6.76 -2.26 3.95
CA LEU A 26 -6.96 -1.93 2.53
C LEU A 26 -6.82 -3.17 1.64
N ALA A 27 -5.79 -4.00 1.88
CA ALA A 27 -5.63 -5.26 1.16
C ALA A 27 -6.83 -6.20 1.38
N MET A 28 -7.27 -6.37 2.63
CA MET A 28 -8.45 -7.17 2.98
C MET A 28 -9.72 -6.68 2.27
N ARG A 29 -9.94 -5.35 2.25
CA ARG A 29 -11.07 -4.75 1.53
C ARG A 29 -10.96 -4.97 0.02
N HIS A 30 -9.77 -4.89 -0.56
CA HIS A 30 -9.54 -5.10 -1.97
C HIS A 30 -9.82 -6.55 -2.41
N TYR A 31 -9.36 -7.53 -1.64
CA TYR A 31 -9.62 -8.95 -1.93
C TYR A 31 -11.05 -9.38 -1.55
N GLY A 32 -11.76 -8.60 -0.74
CA GLY A 32 -13.10 -8.93 -0.25
C GLY A 32 -13.11 -10.16 0.67
N GLN A 33 -11.95 -10.52 1.24
CA GLN A 33 -11.78 -11.69 2.08
C GLN A 33 -11.40 -11.29 3.50
N SER A 34 -12.00 -11.98 4.48
CA SER A 34 -11.66 -11.78 5.90
C SER A 34 -10.26 -12.27 6.26
N LYS A 35 -9.67 -13.14 5.43
CA LYS A 35 -8.32 -13.68 5.59
C LYS A 35 -7.61 -13.55 4.25
N VAL A 36 -6.43 -12.94 4.26
CA VAL A 36 -5.60 -12.71 3.08
C VAL A 36 -4.21 -13.25 3.41
N LEU A 37 -3.54 -13.90 2.45
CA LEU A 37 -2.18 -14.37 2.69
C LEU A 37 -1.23 -13.19 2.84
N LEU A 38 -0.18 -13.38 3.63
CA LEU A 38 0.83 -12.35 3.82
C LEU A 38 1.48 -11.95 2.48
N SER A 39 1.71 -12.92 1.59
CA SER A 39 2.15 -12.70 0.21
C SER A 39 1.21 -11.80 -0.60
N ASP A 40 -0.11 -12.01 -0.49
CA ASP A 40 -1.11 -11.23 -1.22
C ASP A 40 -1.21 -9.79 -0.69
N ILE A 41 -0.98 -9.59 0.60
CA ILE A 41 -0.88 -8.25 1.22
C ILE A 41 0.36 -7.54 0.67
N TYR A 42 1.52 -8.20 0.63
CA TYR A 42 2.73 -7.63 0.04
C TYR A 42 2.54 -7.27 -1.43
N ASP A 43 1.89 -8.14 -2.21
CA ASP A 43 1.59 -7.88 -3.63
C ASP A 43 0.62 -6.71 -3.81
N TYR A 44 -0.42 -6.61 -2.97
CA TYR A 44 -1.35 -5.48 -2.98
C TYR A 44 -0.63 -4.16 -2.68
N VAL A 45 0.21 -4.16 -1.64
CA VAL A 45 0.95 -2.97 -1.22
C VAL A 45 1.95 -2.57 -2.30
N ARG A 46 2.71 -3.50 -2.87
CA ARG A 46 3.63 -3.19 -3.98
C ARG A 46 2.88 -2.66 -5.20
N LYS A 47 1.74 -3.24 -5.57
CA LYS A 47 0.94 -2.73 -6.70
C LYS A 47 0.40 -1.33 -6.46
N ASN A 48 -0.15 -1.06 -5.27
CA ASN A 48 -0.78 0.22 -4.96
C ASN A 48 0.18 1.32 -4.49
N PHE A 49 1.38 0.98 -4.05
CA PHE A 49 2.35 1.94 -3.51
C PHE A 49 3.72 1.78 -4.17
N ALA A 50 4.08 2.73 -5.04
CA ALA A 50 5.35 2.72 -5.77
C ALA A 50 6.58 2.84 -4.85
N TRP A 51 6.42 3.42 -3.66
CA TRP A 51 7.48 3.50 -2.66
C TRP A 51 7.99 2.10 -2.28
N TYR A 52 7.09 1.16 -1.98
CA TYR A 52 7.41 -0.23 -1.63
C TYR A 52 7.89 -1.08 -2.81
N ARG A 53 7.76 -0.61 -4.06
CA ARG A 53 8.34 -1.23 -5.25
C ARG A 53 9.81 -0.87 -5.45
N LYS A 54 10.17 0.37 -5.14
CA LYS A 54 11.53 0.90 -5.38
C LYS A 54 12.46 0.75 -4.19
N THR A 55 11.92 0.63 -2.97
CA THR A 55 12.73 0.31 -1.81
C THR A 55 12.96 -1.19 -1.77
N ASP A 56 14.21 -1.58 -2.02
CA ASP A 56 14.71 -2.94 -1.87
C ASP A 56 14.17 -3.60 -0.58
N ILE A 57 14.02 -4.93 -0.66
CA ILE A 57 13.27 -5.86 0.21
C ILE A 57 13.77 -5.93 1.68
N THR A 58 14.46 -4.92 2.20
CA THR A 58 14.92 -4.89 3.60
C THR A 58 13.79 -4.83 4.64
N TRP A 59 12.52 -4.78 4.23
CA TRP A 59 11.34 -4.63 5.09
C TRP A 59 10.37 -5.81 5.07
N GLN A 60 10.64 -6.89 4.33
CA GLN A 60 9.76 -8.08 4.30
C GLN A 60 9.80 -8.86 5.62
#